data_AF-A0A166MJT1-F1
#
_entry.id   AF-A0A166MJT1-F1
#
_cell.length_a   1.000
_cell.length_b   1.000
_cell.length_c   1.000
_cell.angle_alpha   90.00
_cell.angle_beta   90.00
_cell.angle_gamma   90.00
#
_symmetry.space_group_name_H-M   'P 1'
#
loop_
_entity.id
_entity.type
_entity.pdbx_description
1 polymer ?
#
loop_
_entity_poly.entity_id
_entity_poly.type
_entity_poly.pdbx_seq_one_letter_code
_entity_poly.pdbx_strand_id
1 'polypeptide(L)'
;AGGKYLATGSSTGYVNVYGSSSNSDERPPHLKALPHLTTRVSKLLFSPDAQILAMSSSAKKDQLKLVHLPSLTVFRNWPTSGTPLHTVNALAFSPGSEFLVVGNAAGRALLYHLPYFAQQADSAR
;
A
#
# COMPACT_ATOMS: atom_id res chain seq x y z
N ALA A 1 -3.37 -20.56 2.26
CA ALA A 1 -4.39 -19.52 2.03
C ALA A 1 -3.88 -18.64 0.89
N GLY A 2 -4.54 -18.67 -0.27
CA GLY A 2 -4.17 -17.85 -1.43
C GLY A 2 -4.48 -16.38 -1.17
N GLY A 3 -3.58 -15.47 -1.56
CA GLY A 3 -3.79 -14.03 -1.41
C GLY A 3 -4.91 -13.53 -2.32
N LYS A 4 -5.88 -12.80 -1.76
CA LYS A 4 -7.07 -12.28 -2.47
C LYS A 4 -6.73 -11.34 -3.64
N TYR A 5 -5.59 -10.66 -3.55
CA TYR A 5 -5.13 -9.67 -4.52
C TYR A 5 -3.66 -9.91 -4.88
N LEU A 6 -3.32 -9.59 -6.12
CA LEU A 6 -1.96 -9.48 -6.62
C LEU A 6 -1.74 -8.05 -7.13
N ALA A 7 -0.64 -7.41 -6.76
CA ALA A 7 -0.29 -6.09 -7.27
C ALA A 7 1.08 -6.12 -7.96
N THR A 8 1.18 -5.46 -9.11
CA THR A 8 2.44 -5.30 -9.85
C THR A 8 2.72 -3.81 -10.08
N GLY A 9 3.97 -3.40 -9.90
CA GLY A 9 4.41 -2.02 -10.06
C GLY A 9 5.29 -1.86 -11.30
N SER A 10 5.03 -0.81 -12.07
CA SER A 10 5.78 -0.48 -13.28
C SER A 10 6.92 0.52 -12.99
N SER A 11 7.92 0.56 -13.88
CA SER A 11 8.93 1.63 -13.93
C SER A 11 8.32 3.01 -14.26
N THR A 12 7.14 3.04 -14.87
CA THR A 12 6.39 4.26 -15.22
C THR A 12 5.49 4.78 -14.09
N GLY A 13 5.40 4.06 -12.96
CA GLY A 13 4.59 4.46 -11.81
C GLY A 13 3.15 3.94 -11.79
N TYR A 14 2.74 3.23 -12.83
CA TYR A 14 1.48 2.49 -12.82
C TYR A 14 1.57 1.30 -11.87
N VAL A 15 0.53 1.11 -11.06
CA VAL A 15 0.33 -0.11 -10.26
C VAL A 15 -0.90 -0.83 -10.78
N ASN A 16 -0.74 -2.05 -11.26
CA ASN A 16 -1.85 -2.89 -11.69
C ASN A 16 -2.25 -3.82 -10.54
N VAL A 17 -3.54 -3.90 -10.24
CA VAL A 17 -4.10 -4.79 -9.22
C VAL A 17 -4.96 -5.84 -9.90
N TYR A 18 -4.75 -7.09 -9.54
CA TYR A 18 -5.44 -8.27 -10.03
C TYR A 18 -6.11 -9.00 -8.87
N GLY A 19 -7.20 -9.70 -9.15
CA GLY A 19 -7.87 -10.59 -8.19
C GLY A 19 -7.22 -11.97 -8.18
N SER A 20 -7.50 -12.77 -7.15
CA SER A 20 -7.14 -14.20 -7.15
C SER A 20 -8.09 -14.97 -8.06
N SER A 21 -7.54 -15.82 -8.94
CA SER A 21 -8.28 -16.93 -9.57
C SER A 21 -8.19 -18.17 -8.67
N SER A 22 -9.20 -19.04 -8.72
CA SER A 22 -9.17 -20.35 -8.06
C SER A 22 -8.37 -21.38 -8.86
N ASN A 23 -8.23 -21.19 -10.17
CA ASN A 23 -7.40 -21.99 -11.05
C ASN A 23 -6.01 -21.35 -11.23
N SER A 24 -4.95 -22.13 -11.00
CA SER A 24 -3.56 -21.70 -11.20
C SER A 24 -3.20 -21.44 -12.66
N ASP A 25 -3.94 -22.06 -13.58
CA ASP A 25 -3.68 -21.97 -15.03
C ASP A 25 -4.38 -20.76 -15.67
N GLU A 26 -5.25 -20.08 -14.93
CA GLU A 26 -5.95 -18.90 -15.42
C GLU A 26 -5.19 -17.63 -15.06
N ARG A 27 -5.10 -16.72 -16.05
CA ARG A 27 -4.56 -15.39 -15.81
C ARG A 27 -5.43 -14.67 -14.78
N PRO A 28 -4.87 -14.12 -13.69
CA PRO A 28 -5.65 -13.44 -12.68
C PRO A 28 -6.38 -12.24 -13.28
N PRO A 29 -7.67 -12.02 -12.95
CA PRO A 29 -8.47 -10.96 -13.54
C PRO A 29 -7.90 -9.59 -13.18
N HIS A 30 -7.66 -8.76 -14.18
CA HIS A 30 -7.23 -7.38 -13.97
C HIS A 30 -8.39 -6.56 -13.39
N LEU A 31 -8.21 -6.02 -12.18
CA LEU A 31 -9.22 -5.24 -11.49
C LEU A 31 -9.07 -3.75 -11.78
N LYS A 32 -7.86 -3.21 -11.64
CA LYS A 32 -7.62 -1.76 -11.82
C LYS A 32 -6.15 -1.42 -12.04
N ALA A 33 -5.92 -0.42 -12.88
CA ALA A 33 -4.64 0.27 -13.01
C ALA A 33 -4.67 1.59 -12.22
N LEU A 34 -3.67 1.82 -11.38
CA LEU A 34 -3.55 2.95 -10.46
C LEU A 34 -2.41 3.87 -10.92
N PRO A 35 -2.69 5.02 -11.55
CA PRO A 35 -1.69 5.94 -12.10
C PRO A 35 -1.29 7.04 -11.12
N HIS A 36 -1.13 6.71 -9.83
CA HIS A 36 -0.95 7.72 -8.77
C HIS A 36 0.52 8.00 -8.41
N LEU A 37 1.44 7.14 -8.85
CA LEU A 37 2.87 7.40 -8.81
C LEU A 37 3.32 7.80 -10.22
N THR A 38 4.15 8.83 -10.32
CA THR A 38 4.69 9.33 -11.60
C THR A 38 6.10 8.83 -11.90
N THR A 39 6.62 7.95 -11.04
CA THR A 39 7.99 7.42 -11.08
C THR A 39 7.96 5.94 -10.71
N ARG A 40 9.06 5.22 -11.00
CA ARG A 40 9.18 3.78 -10.74
C ARG A 40 8.68 3.38 -9.36
N VAL A 41 7.72 2.46 -9.34
CA VAL A 41 7.23 1.86 -8.10
C VAL A 41 8.36 1.05 -7.48
N SER A 42 8.72 1.38 -6.23
CA SER A 42 9.82 0.73 -5.50
C SER A 42 9.33 -0.25 -4.44
N LYS A 43 8.17 0.01 -3.83
CA LYS A 43 7.53 -0.88 -2.84
C LYS A 43 6.03 -0.97 -3.08
N LEU A 44 5.52 -2.18 -2.89
CA LEU A 44 4.11 -2.53 -2.81
C LEU A 44 3.94 -3.43 -1.60
N LEU A 45 3.04 -3.09 -0.70
CA LEU A 45 2.81 -3.84 0.52
C LEU A 45 1.32 -3.85 0.85
N PHE A 46 0.75 -5.05 0.95
CA PHE A 46 -0.60 -5.24 1.49
C PHE A 46 -0.55 -5.23 3.02
N SER A 47 -1.58 -4.67 3.66
CA SER A 47 -1.83 -4.91 5.07
C SER A 47 -2.19 -6.39 5.29
N PRO A 48 -1.90 -6.96 6.48
CA PRO A 48 -2.21 -8.36 6.79
C PRO A 48 -3.69 -8.75 6.61
N ASP A 49 -4.61 -7.81 6.86
CA ASP A 49 -6.06 -7.98 6.64
C ASP A 49 -6.52 -7.81 5.18
N ALA A 50 -5.60 -7.50 4.26
CA ALA A 50 -5.87 -7.21 2.85
C ALA A 50 -6.88 -6.07 2.60
N GLN A 51 -6.99 -5.10 3.52
CA GLN A 51 -7.84 -3.92 3.37
C GLN A 51 -7.09 -2.69 2.82
N ILE A 52 -5.76 -2.64 2.94
CA ILE A 52 -4.94 -1.53 2.47
C ILE A 52 -3.81 -2.06 1.57
N LEU A 53 -3.57 -1.37 0.47
CA LEU A 53 -2.33 -1.48 -0.30
C LEU A 53 -1.54 -0.19 -0.15
N ALA A 54 -0.32 -0.28 0.40
CA ALA A 54 0.66 0.79 0.37
C ALA A 54 1.51 0.69 -0.90
N MET A 55 1.60 1.78 -1.65
CA MET A 55 2.49 1.90 -2.81
C MET A 55 3.44 3.08 -2.63
N SER A 56 4.72 2.89 -2.92
CA SER A 56 5.69 3.99 -2.86
C SER A 56 6.69 3.95 -4.00
N SER A 57 7.33 5.10 -4.22
CA SER A 57 8.51 5.26 -5.06
C SER A 57 9.62 5.91 -4.25
N SER A 58 10.85 5.40 -4.41
CA SER A 58 12.06 5.99 -3.82
C SER A 58 12.75 6.98 -4.77
N ALA A 59 12.18 7.21 -5.97
CA ALA A 59 12.79 8.09 -6.96
C ALA A 59 12.57 9.59 -6.67
N LYS A 60 11.54 9.93 -5.88
CA LYS A 60 11.21 11.31 -5.50
C LYS A 60 10.70 11.36 -4.06
N LYS A 61 10.86 12.52 -3.42
CA LYS A 61 10.31 12.79 -2.08
C LYS A 61 8.78 12.70 -2.09
N ASP A 62 8.23 12.27 -0.97
CA ASP A 62 6.79 12.25 -0.65
C ASP A 62 5.94 11.39 -1.60
N GLN A 63 6.59 10.39 -2.21
CA GLN A 63 5.93 9.41 -3.08
C GLN A 63 5.45 8.19 -2.31
N LEU A 64 4.39 8.37 -1.53
CA LEU A 64 3.65 7.31 -0.86
C LEU A 64 2.15 7.52 -1.11
N LYS A 65 1.44 6.43 -1.40
CA LYS A 65 -0.03 6.41 -1.51
C LYS A 65 -0.57 5.17 -0.82
N LEU A 66 -1.67 5.34 -0.10
CA LEU A 66 -2.45 4.22 0.44
C LEU A 66 -3.70 4.04 -0.41
N VAL A 67 -4.05 2.80 -0.69
CA VAL A 67 -5.23 2.39 -1.45
C VAL A 67 -6.12 1.59 -0.55
N HIS A 68 -7.40 1.95 -0.50
CA HIS A 68 -8.42 1.13 0.12
C HIS A 68 -8.80 -0.06 -0.79
N LEU A 69 -8.89 -1.24 -0.20
CA LEU A 69 -9.42 -2.47 -0.78
C LEU A 69 -10.72 -2.82 -0.05
N PRO A 70 -11.79 -3.25 -0.75
CA PRO A 70 -11.84 -3.70 -2.14
C PRO A 70 -12.11 -2.60 -3.17
N SER A 71 -12.38 -1.35 -2.77
CA SER A 71 -12.82 -0.29 -3.70
C SER A 71 -11.76 0.17 -4.70
N LEU A 72 -10.49 -0.14 -4.44
CA LEU A 72 -9.33 0.26 -5.23
C LEU A 72 -9.27 1.79 -5.41
N THR A 73 -9.55 2.52 -4.33
CA THR A 73 -9.54 3.98 -4.28
C THR A 73 -8.39 4.47 -3.41
N VAL A 74 -7.63 5.44 -3.92
CA VAL A 74 -6.54 6.05 -3.15
C VAL A 74 -7.10 7.02 -2.11
N PHE A 75 -6.59 6.93 -0.88
CA PHE A 75 -6.89 7.90 0.16
C PHE A 75 -6.35 9.28 -0.24
N ARG A 76 -7.22 10.29 -0.27
CA ARG A 76 -6.88 11.64 -0.73
C ARG A 76 -6.39 12.54 0.41
N ASN A 77 -6.80 12.24 1.64
CA ASN A 77 -6.50 13.00 2.84
C ASN A 77 -5.11 12.70 3.42
N TRP A 78 -4.43 11.65 2.96
CA TRP A 78 -3.08 11.31 3.41
C TRP A 78 -2.31 10.51 2.34
N PRO A 79 -0.99 10.73 2.17
CA PRO A 79 -0.18 11.79 2.79
C PRO A 79 -0.49 13.20 2.26
N THR A 80 -0.25 14.21 3.10
CA THR A 80 -0.38 15.64 2.74
C THR A 80 0.99 16.28 2.50
N SER A 81 1.02 17.51 1.98
CA SER A 81 2.27 18.28 1.77
C SER A 81 3.06 18.55 3.05
N GLY A 82 2.41 18.54 4.22
CA GLY A 82 3.06 18.71 5.51
C GLY A 82 3.56 17.40 6.14
N THR A 83 3.30 16.25 5.51
CA THR A 83 3.74 14.95 6.06
C THR A 83 5.24 14.79 5.81
N PRO A 84 6.09 14.62 6.85
CA PRO A 84 7.54 14.66 6.71
C PRO A 84 8.11 13.33 6.17
N LEU A 85 7.55 12.80 5.08
CA LEU A 85 7.92 11.50 4.54
C LEU A 85 9.34 11.48 3.98
N HIS A 86 9.76 12.56 3.31
CA HIS A 86 11.00 12.56 2.54
C HIS A 86 10.96 11.44 1.47
N THR A 87 12.11 10.97 1.00
CA THR A 87 12.17 9.79 0.13
C THR A 87 11.89 8.52 0.93
N VAL A 88 10.85 7.78 0.55
CA VAL A 88 10.43 6.54 1.21
C VAL A 88 11.26 5.36 0.68
N ASN A 89 11.93 4.64 1.58
CA ASN A 89 12.81 3.51 1.27
C ASN A 89 12.24 2.17 1.77
N ALA A 90 11.51 2.18 2.88
CA ALA A 90 10.96 0.98 3.51
C ALA A 90 9.56 1.24 4.05
N LEU A 91 8.73 0.19 4.03
CA LEU A 91 7.36 0.17 4.54
C LEU A 91 7.13 -1.13 5.30
N ALA A 92 6.39 -1.08 6.41
CA ALA A 92 5.96 -2.25 7.15
C ALA A 92 4.63 -1.96 7.86
N PHE A 93 3.67 -2.88 7.77
CA PHE A 93 2.46 -2.86 8.58
C PHE A 93 2.68 -3.68 9.87
N SER A 94 2.01 -3.30 10.96
CA SER A 94 1.93 -4.20 12.13
C SER A 94 1.12 -5.45 11.79
N PRO A 95 1.34 -6.58 12.50
CA PRO A 95 0.55 -7.80 12.30
C PRO A 95 -0.96 -7.59 12.47
N GLY A 96 -1.37 -6.63 13.31
CA GLY A 96 -2.77 -6.26 13.53
C GLY A 96 -3.30 -5.20 12.57
N SER A 97 -2.55 -4.80 11.54
CA SER A 97 -2.88 -3.71 10.60
C SER A 97 -3.10 -2.32 11.23
N GLU A 98 -2.85 -2.15 12.53
CA GLU A 98 -3.14 -0.92 13.26
C GLU A 98 -2.05 0.15 13.09
N PHE A 99 -0.83 -0.25 12.67
CA PHE A 99 0.29 0.66 12.49
C PHE A 99 0.93 0.50 11.12
N LEU A 100 1.43 1.61 10.58
CA LEU A 100 2.31 1.65 9.42
C LEU A 100 3.62 2.34 9.81
N VAL A 101 4.74 1.66 9.59
CA VAL A 101 6.08 2.25 9.69
C VAL A 101 6.59 2.62 8.31
N VAL A 102 7.11 3.84 8.18
CA VAL A 102 7.74 4.37 6.98
C VAL A 102 9.19 4.71 7.27
N GLY A 103 10.12 3.95 6.69
CA GLY A 103 11.55 4.25 6.73
C GLY A 103 11.94 5.17 5.58
N ASN A 104 12.60 6.28 5.89
CA ASN A 104 12.96 7.31 4.90
C ASN A 104 14.47 7.52 4.74
N ALA A 105 14.86 8.21 3.67
CA ALA A 105 16.25 8.50 3.36
C ALA A 105 16.91 9.53 4.30
N ALA A 106 16.16 10.12 5.23
CA ALA A 106 16.71 10.96 6.30
C ALA A 106 17.15 10.14 7.54
N GLY A 107 17.13 8.80 7.44
CA GLY A 107 17.49 7.90 8.54
C GLY A 107 16.43 7.81 9.63
N ARG A 108 15.18 8.21 9.33
CA ARG A 108 14.07 8.18 10.29
C ARG A 108 13.07 7.08 9.94
N ALA A 109 12.55 6.44 10.99
CA ALA A 109 11.39 5.56 10.91
C ALA A 109 10.18 6.31 11.50
N LEU A 110 9.20 6.60 10.66
CA LEU A 110 7.97 7.28 11.07
C LEU A 110 6.89 6.25 11.35
N LEU A 111 6.30 6.28 12.54
CA LEU A 111 5.19 5.41 12.93
C LEU A 111 3.87 6.17 12.76
N TYR A 112 2.93 5.59 12.02
CA TYR A 112 1.58 6.10 11.85
C TYR A 112 0.57 5.11 12.41
N HIS A 113 -0.34 5.59 13.24
CA HIS A 113 -1.48 4.81 13.74
C HIS A 113 -2.66 4.91 12.76
N LEU A 114 -3.30 3.77 12.50
CA LEU A 114 -4.41 3.57 11.58
C LEU A 114 -5.67 3.18 12.37
N PRO A 115 -6.32 4.16 13.06
CA PRO A 115 -7.29 3.88 14.11
C PRO A 115 -8.52 3.08 13.66
N TYR A 116 -8.98 3.28 12.41
CA TYR A 116 -10.11 2.54 11.86
C TYR A 116 -9.86 1.02 11.80
N PHE A 117 -8.61 0.63 11.52
CA PHE A 117 -8.23 -0.77 11.35
C PHE A 117 -7.85 -1.42 12.69
N ALA A 118 -7.40 -0.62 13.66
CA ALA A 118 -7.18 -1.05 15.04
C ALA A 118 -8.48 -1.56 15.70
N GLN A 119 -9.58 -0.83 15.55
CA GLN A 119 -10.86 -1.18 16.17
C GLN A 119 -11.49 -2.47 15.62
N GLN A 120 -11.26 -2.79 14.34
CA GLN A 120 -11.71 -4.06 13.76
C GLN A 120 -10.94 -5.25 14.31
N ALA A 121 -9.63 -5.10 14.55
CA ALA A 121 -8.82 -6.15 15.16
C ALA A 121 -9.28 -6.47 16.59
N ASP A 122 -9.63 -5.45 17.37
CA ASP A 122 -10.13 -5.64 18.75
C ASP A 122 -11.56 -6.21 18.78
N SER A 123 -12.41 -5.88 17.81
CA SER A 123 -13.78 -6.42 17.74
C SER A 123 -13.85 -7.87 17.25
N ALA A 124 -12.76 -8.38 16.65
CA ALA A 124 -12.65 -9.74 16.14
C ALA A 124 -11.93 -10.71 17.11
N ARG A 125 -11.50 -10.22 18.27
CA ARG A 125 -10.92 -11.00 19.37
C ARG A 125 -11.98 -11.30 20.42
#